data_AF-A0A7C4VGU7-F1
#
_entry.id   AF-A0A7C4VGU7-F1
#
_cell.length_a   1.000
_cell.length_b   1.000
_cell.length_c   1.000
_cell.angle_alpha   90.00
_cell.angle_beta   90.00
_cell.angle_gamma   90.00
#
_symmetry.space_group_name_H-M   'P 1'
#
loop_
_entity.id
_entity.type
_entity.pdbx_description
1 polymer ?
#
loop_
_entity_poly.entity_id
_entity_poly.type
_entity_poly.pdbx_seq_one_letter_code
_entity_poly.pdbx_strand_id
1 'polypeptide(L)'
;MLRNNMAYLGLLGFLGLLGLVTGNEGFYGFFGFFGFFSALLGKGTDERIDRNVNRACRNSFVFCTGASAFFIAYIAGLRAIEAFPAALAIVFAGNMIVFVASFIYFNERGD
;
A
#
# COMPACT_ATOMS: atom_id res chain seq x y z
N MET A 1 5.78 -1.70 -25.50
CA MET A 1 6.16 -2.15 -24.14
C MET A 1 5.65 -1.11 -23.15
N LEU A 2 4.59 -1.41 -22.40
CA LEU A 2 4.15 -0.53 -21.32
C LEU A 2 5.24 -0.53 -20.24
N ARG A 3 5.90 0.61 -20.05
CA ARG A 3 6.92 0.78 -19.01
C ARG A 3 6.21 0.69 -17.67
N ASN A 4 6.48 -0.36 -16.89
CA ASN A 4 5.85 -0.55 -15.59
C ASN A 4 6.44 0.42 -14.56
N ASN A 5 5.92 1.65 -14.54
CA ASN A 5 6.39 2.71 -13.65
C ASN A 5 6.19 2.37 -12.16
N MET A 6 5.42 1.33 -11.82
CA MET A 6 5.26 0.87 -10.44
C MET A 6 6.57 0.37 -9.82
N ALA A 7 7.51 -0.10 -10.63
CA ALA A 7 8.81 -0.54 -10.13
C ALA A 7 9.60 0.58 -9.42
N TYR A 8 9.36 1.85 -9.77
CA TYR A 8 10.01 2.98 -9.10
C TYR A 8 9.58 3.13 -7.64
N LEU A 9 8.43 2.56 -7.24
CA LEU A 9 8.05 2.47 -5.82
C LEU A 9 9.06 1.65 -5.02
N GLY A 10 9.81 0.74 -5.66
CA GLY A 10 10.90 0.00 -5.01
C GLY A 10 12.02 0.89 -4.47
N LEU A 11 12.22 2.08 -5.04
CA LEU A 11 13.19 3.05 -4.52
C LEU A 11 12.83 3.56 -3.12
N LEU A 12 11.56 3.53 -2.73
CA LEU A 12 11.15 3.87 -1.36
C LEU A 12 11.74 2.91 -0.33
N GLY A 13 12.15 1.70 -0.74
CA GLY A 13 12.83 0.76 0.15
C GLY A 13 14.16 1.26 0.70
N PHE A 14 14.82 2.20 0.01
CA PHE A 14 16.04 2.82 0.53
C PHE A 14 15.79 3.70 1.77
N LEU A 15 14.55 4.16 2.01
CA LEU A 15 14.20 4.84 3.26
C LEU A 15 14.38 3.93 4.48
N GLY A 16 14.39 2.60 4.30
CA GLY A 16 14.69 1.66 5.38
C GLY A 16 16.10 1.78 5.95
N LEU A 17 17.06 2.29 5.15
CA LEU A 17 18.41 2.57 5.64
C LEU A 17 18.44 3.70 6.69
N LEU A 18 17.44 4.57 6.71
CA LEU A 18 17.32 5.61 7.74
C LEU A 18 17.12 5.01 9.13
N GLY A 19 16.62 3.78 9.25
CA GLY A 19 16.54 3.06 10.53
C GLY A 19 17.92 2.85 11.17
N LEU A 20 18.96 2.64 10.37
CA LEU A 20 20.34 2.47 10.85
C LEU A 20 20.93 3.78 11.40
N VAL A 21 20.57 4.91 10.80
CA VAL A 21 21.09 6.24 11.17
C VAL A 21 20.30 6.85 12.32
N THR A 22 18.98 6.66 12.33
CA THR A 22 18.07 7.30 13.29
C THR A 22 17.76 6.43 14.51
N GLY A 23 18.01 5.11 14.44
CA GLY A 23 17.58 4.15 15.47
C GLY A 23 16.08 3.88 15.50
N ASN A 24 15.30 4.47 14.58
CA ASN A 24 13.85 4.28 14.53
C ASN A 24 13.49 3.04 13.72
N GLU A 25 13.00 2.01 14.41
CA GLU A 25 12.63 0.71 13.84
C GLU A 25 11.51 0.81 12.78
N GLY A 26 10.68 1.85 12.84
CA GLY A 26 9.60 2.08 11.87
C GLY A 26 10.12 2.25 10.43
N PHE A 27 11.35 2.75 10.25
CA PHE A 27 11.93 2.85 8.92
C PHE A 27 12.17 1.48 8.29
N TYR A 28 12.47 0.43 9.06
CA TYR A 28 12.71 -0.90 8.48
C TYR A 28 11.50 -1.46 7.72
N GLY A 29 10.29 -1.01 8.05
CA GLY A 29 9.08 -1.35 7.28
C GLY A 29 9.17 -0.93 5.80
N PHE A 30 9.94 0.11 5.48
CA PHE A 30 10.13 0.54 4.09
C PHE A 30 10.85 -0.51 3.24
N PHE A 31 11.66 -1.41 3.81
CA PHE A 31 12.28 -2.48 3.02
C PHE A 31 11.28 -3.38 2.30
N GLY A 32 10.03 -3.46 2.77
CA GLY A 32 8.96 -4.15 2.06
C GLY A 32 8.72 -3.59 0.65
N PHE A 33 9.02 -2.31 0.40
CA PHE A 33 8.89 -1.71 -0.93
C PHE A 33 9.84 -2.32 -1.96
N PHE A 34 10.97 -2.93 -1.57
CA PHE A 34 11.84 -3.60 -2.54
C PHE A 34 11.11 -4.70 -3.34
N GLY A 35 10.02 -5.25 -2.80
CA GLY A 35 9.13 -6.16 -3.54
C GLY A 35 8.61 -5.57 -4.86
N PHE A 36 8.43 -4.24 -4.96
CA PHE A 36 8.00 -3.57 -6.18
C PHE A 36 9.03 -3.67 -7.33
N PHE A 37 10.30 -3.96 -7.07
CA PHE A 37 11.26 -4.21 -8.15
C PHE A 37 10.92 -5.46 -8.97
N SER A 38 10.13 -6.41 -8.43
CA SER A 38 9.59 -7.54 -9.21
C SER A 38 8.76 -7.09 -10.41
N ALA A 39 8.15 -5.90 -10.34
CA ALA A 39 7.35 -5.31 -11.41
C ALA A 39 8.17 -4.96 -12.67
N LEU A 40 9.51 -4.89 -12.58
CA LEU A 40 10.42 -4.72 -13.74
C LEU A 40 10.41 -5.93 -14.67
N LEU A 41 10.08 -7.11 -14.15
CA LEU A 41 10.12 -8.39 -14.87
C LEU A 41 8.75 -8.81 -15.42
N GLY A 42 7.68 -8.06 -15.10
CA GLY A 42 6.31 -8.39 -15.48
C GLY A 42 6.07 -8.25 -16.98
N LYS A 43 5.52 -9.30 -17.60
CA LYS A 43 4.97 -9.25 -18.98
C LYS A 43 3.58 -8.62 -18.96
N GLY A 44 3.20 -8.04 -20.10
CA GLY A 44 2.07 -7.11 -20.28
C GLY A 44 0.71 -7.57 -19.76
N THR A 45 -0.19 -6.59 -19.69
CA THR A 45 -1.53 -6.66 -19.12
C THR A 45 -2.41 -7.66 -19.87
N ASP A 46 -2.74 -8.76 -19.22
CA ASP A 46 -3.88 -9.62 -19.57
C ASP A 46 -5.16 -8.88 -19.11
N GLU A 47 -6.20 -8.84 -19.96
CA GLU A 47 -7.49 -8.20 -19.63
C GLU A 47 -8.07 -8.71 -18.29
N ARG A 48 -7.80 -9.98 -17.95
CA ARG A 48 -8.19 -10.57 -16.67
C ARG A 48 -7.45 -9.93 -15.49
N ILE A 49 -6.15 -9.67 -15.64
CA ILE A 49 -5.35 -9.01 -14.61
C ILE A 49 -5.85 -7.57 -14.40
N ASP A 50 -6.11 -6.82 -15.47
CA ASP A 50 -6.59 -5.44 -15.39
C ASP A 50 -7.95 -5.35 -14.67
N ARG A 51 -8.86 -6.30 -14.96
CA ARG A 51 -10.15 -6.40 -14.29
C ARG A 51 -10.00 -6.65 -12.79
N ASN A 52 -9.11 -7.58 -12.41
CA ASN A 52 -8.86 -7.92 -11.01
C ASN A 52 -8.19 -6.78 -10.25
N VAL A 53 -7.24 -6.09 -10.88
CA VAL A 53 -6.63 -4.86 -10.34
C VAL A 53 -7.70 -3.80 -10.09
N ASN A 54 -8.62 -3.57 -11.03
CA ASN A 54 -9.67 -2.57 -10.85
C ASN A 54 -10.63 -2.91 -9.70
N ARG A 55 -11.04 -4.19 -9.57
CA ARG A 55 -11.86 -4.65 -8.44
C ARG A 55 -11.12 -4.53 -7.10
N ALA A 56 -9.85 -4.91 -7.04
CA ALA A 56 -9.01 -4.77 -5.86
C ALA A 56 -8.80 -3.29 -5.48
N CYS A 57 -8.58 -2.43 -6.47
CA CYS A 57 -8.44 -0.99 -6.29
C CYS A 57 -9.73 -0.38 -5.71
N ARG A 58 -10.91 -0.80 -6.19
CA ARG A 58 -12.19 -0.35 -5.62
C ARG A 58 -12.32 -0.70 -4.13
N ASN A 59 -11.99 -1.94 -3.74
CA ASN A 59 -12.04 -2.35 -2.34
C ASN A 59 -11.06 -1.54 -1.48
N SER A 60 -9.84 -1.40 -1.97
CA SER A 60 -8.78 -0.59 -1.35
C SER A 60 -9.23 0.86 -1.16
N PHE A 61 -9.83 1.46 -2.19
CA PHE A 61 -10.35 2.83 -2.15
C PHE A 61 -11.44 3.02 -1.10
N VAL A 62 -12.39 2.07 -1.01
CA VAL A 62 -13.45 2.09 0.01
C VAL A 62 -12.86 2.00 1.41
N PHE A 63 -11.90 1.10 1.63
CA PHE A 63 -11.16 1.01 2.88
C PHE A 63 -10.45 2.32 3.22
N CYS A 64 -9.65 2.85 2.30
CA CYS A 64 -8.88 4.07 2.51
C CYS A 64 -9.77 5.25 2.88
N THR A 65 -10.88 5.43 2.15
CA THR A 65 -11.83 6.51 2.39
C THR A 65 -12.49 6.38 3.76
N GLY A 66 -13.00 5.19 4.09
CA GLY A 66 -13.65 4.93 5.38
C GLY A 66 -12.70 5.05 6.57
N ALA A 67 -11.51 4.43 6.47
CA ALA A 67 -10.50 4.49 7.51
C ALA A 67 -9.98 5.91 7.73
N SER A 68 -9.72 6.66 6.65
CA SER A 68 -9.28 8.06 6.74
C SER A 68 -10.34 8.93 7.40
N ALA A 69 -11.60 8.81 7.00
CA ALA A 69 -12.70 9.55 7.61
C ALA A 69 -12.82 9.24 9.11
N PHE A 70 -12.75 7.97 9.48
CA PHE A 70 -12.77 7.53 10.87
C PHE A 70 -11.62 8.12 11.68
N PHE A 71 -10.37 7.99 11.21
CA PHE A 71 -9.20 8.49 11.94
C PHE A 71 -9.19 10.03 12.05
N ILE A 72 -9.59 10.75 11.00
CA ILE A 72 -9.72 12.20 11.04
C ILE A 72 -10.76 12.60 12.10
N ALA A 73 -11.94 11.97 12.11
CA ALA A 73 -12.98 12.26 13.10
C ALA A 73 -12.53 11.91 14.53
N TYR A 74 -11.85 10.77 14.70
CA TYR A 74 -11.31 10.33 16.00
C TYR A 74 -10.26 11.31 16.54
N ILE A 75 -9.27 11.69 15.72
CA ILE A 75 -8.20 12.61 16.10
C ILE A 75 -8.77 13.99 16.42
N ALA A 76 -9.69 14.50 15.60
CA ALA A 76 -10.34 15.79 15.82
C ALA A 76 -11.21 15.79 17.09
N GLY A 77 -11.99 14.73 17.31
CA GLY A 77 -12.91 14.60 18.44
C GLY A 77 -12.19 14.47 19.78
N LEU A 78 -11.11 13.68 19.84
CA LEU A 78 -10.33 13.46 21.06
C LEU A 78 -9.14 14.40 21.21
N ARG A 79 -8.91 15.29 20.24
CA ARG A 79 -7.73 16.17 20.16
C ARG A 79 -6.40 15.42 20.25
N ALA A 80 -6.36 14.20 19.73
CA ALA A 80 -5.24 13.27 19.83
C ALA A 80 -4.26 13.42 18.63
N ILE A 81 -3.66 14.60 18.48
CA ILE A 81 -2.78 14.91 17.33
C ILE A 81 -1.59 13.95 17.24
N GLU A 82 -1.09 13.48 18.39
CA GLU A 82 0.01 12.51 18.48
C GLU A 82 -0.32 11.16 17.83
N ALA A 83 -1.61 10.81 17.67
CA ALA A 83 -2.03 9.58 17.00
C ALA A 83 -1.96 9.68 15.46
N PHE A 84 -1.73 10.87 14.91
CA PHE A 84 -1.74 11.10 13.46
C PHE A 84 -0.71 10.25 12.68
N PRO A 85 0.57 10.14 13.10
CA PRO A 85 1.53 9.30 12.39
C PRO A 85 1.13 7.83 12.38
N ALA A 86 0.58 7.32 13.50
CA ALA A 86 0.10 5.95 13.60
C ALA A 86 -1.14 5.72 12.72
N ALA A 87 -2.09 6.66 12.72
CA ALA A 87 -3.26 6.61 11.85
C ALA A 87 -2.87 6.58 10.37
N LEU A 88 -1.92 7.43 9.95
CA LEU A 88 -1.37 7.44 8.60
C LEU A 88 -0.75 6.07 8.25
N ALA A 89 0.07 5.51 9.14
CA ALA A 89 0.70 4.21 8.93
C ALA A 89 -0.33 3.08 8.80
N ILE A 90 -1.36 3.08 9.64
CA ILE A 90 -2.45 2.08 9.60
C ILE A 90 -3.25 2.20 8.31
N VAL A 91 -3.63 3.41 7.89
CA VAL A 91 -4.35 3.61 6.63
C VAL A 91 -3.49 3.14 5.46
N PHE A 92 -2.22 3.51 5.43
CA PHE A 92 -1.30 3.11 4.37
C PHE A 92 -1.12 1.59 4.30
N ALA A 93 -0.74 0.96 5.40
CA ALA A 93 -0.50 -0.49 5.46
C ALA A 93 -1.79 -1.27 5.22
N GLY A 94 -2.90 -0.86 5.85
CA GLY A 94 -4.20 -1.48 5.66
C GLY A 94 -4.67 -1.39 4.21
N ASN A 95 -4.43 -0.26 3.54
CA ASN A 95 -4.79 -0.09 2.13
C ASN A 95 -4.01 -1.07 1.24
N MET A 96 -2.69 -1.22 1.48
CA MET A 96 -1.88 -2.22 0.79
C MET A 96 -2.36 -3.65 1.03
N ILE A 97 -2.66 -4.01 2.29
CA ILE A 97 -3.14 -5.35 2.64
C ILE A 97 -4.48 -5.65 1.98
N VAL A 98 -5.45 -4.72 2.04
CA VAL A 98 -6.77 -4.88 1.41
C VAL A 98 -6.64 -5.01 -0.10
N PHE A 99 -5.78 -4.23 -0.73
CA PHE A 99 -5.51 -4.34 -2.16
C PHE A 99 -4.94 -5.72 -2.51
N VAL A 100 -3.86 -6.15 -1.84
CA VAL A 100 -3.18 -7.42 -2.14
C VAL A 100 -4.09 -8.61 -1.86
N ALA A 101 -4.78 -8.62 -0.72
CA ALA A 101 -5.73 -9.67 -0.37
C ALA A 101 -6.89 -9.74 -1.38
N SER A 102 -7.45 -8.59 -1.78
CA SER A 102 -8.50 -8.54 -2.80
C SER A 102 -7.99 -9.05 -4.15
N PHE A 103 -6.77 -8.67 -4.56
CA PHE A 103 -6.18 -9.10 -5.82
C PHE A 103 -5.97 -10.62 -5.84
N ILE A 104 -5.37 -11.19 -4.79
CA ILE A 104 -5.18 -12.65 -4.65
C ILE A 104 -6.53 -13.35 -4.74
N TYR A 105 -7.52 -12.87 -3.99
CA TYR A 105 -8.86 -13.43 -3.98
C TYR A 105 -9.53 -13.47 -5.35
N PHE A 106 -9.47 -12.37 -6.12
CA PHE A 106 -10.04 -12.33 -7.47
C PHE A 106 -9.24 -13.18 -8.47
N ASN A 107 -7.92 -13.24 -8.31
CA ASN A 107 -7.05 -14.04 -9.17
C ASN A 107 -7.27 -15.56 -8.98
N GLU A 108 -7.48 -16.01 -7.74
CA GLU A 108 -7.76 -17.43 -7.41
C GLU A 108 -9.16 -17.87 -7.86
N ARG A 109 -10.16 -16.96 -7.81
CA ARG A 109 -11.52 -17.28 -8.26
C ARG A 109 -11.69 -17.40 -9.78
N GLY A 110 -10.77 -16.83 -10.55
CA GLY A 110 -10.80 -16.94 -12.01
C GLY A 110 -11.86 -16.10 -12.73
N ASP A 111 -12.42 -15.09 -12.08
CA ASP A 111 -13.38 -14.11 -12.66
C ASP A 111 -12.76 -13.06 -13.61
#